data_AF-A0A6J7HBL2-F1
#
_entry.id   AF-A0A6J7HBL2-F1
#
_cell.length_a   1.000
_cell.length_b   1.000
_cell.length_c   1.000
_cell.angle_alpha   90.00
_cell.angle_beta   90.00
_cell.angle_gamma   90.00
#
_symmetry.space_group_name_H-M   'P 1'
#
loop_
_entity.id
_entity.type
_entity.pdbx_description
1 polymer ?
#
loop_
_entity_poly.entity_id
_entity_poly.type
_entity_poly.pdbx_seq_one_letter_code
_entity_poly.pdbx_strand_id
1 'polypeptide(L)'
;MIIVHDFHLLADGARASLLKTIEEPDGETVMIMLSDDVPDTMITIVSRCVRIDFQPITDELIIKQLVDDGVDQKKATAVARVAAGDLERARVLINDPSLASRTELFANVPSRLNGTTSRAIEIAAELLSAVESSLASYESKQEAELAELEERVKFLGERGSGRKILTDKHKRELRRYKTDELRSGLRMLTLVYSEALKKSTEATAHHQTDSYVRAVKKIRDASVALRLNVNEKLLFENLLMSLPSINN
;
A
#
# COMPACT_ATOMS: atom_id res chain seq x y z
N MET A 1 -0.20 2.27 -30.58
CA MET A 1 -0.51 2.54 -29.16
C MET A 1 0.63 2.01 -28.31
N ILE A 2 1.15 2.83 -27.40
CA ILE A 2 2.25 2.49 -26.49
C ILE A 2 1.72 2.65 -25.06
N ILE A 3 1.93 1.66 -24.20
CA ILE A 3 1.57 1.73 -22.78
C ILE A 3 2.87 1.68 -21.98
N VAL A 4 3.11 2.71 -21.17
CA VAL A 4 4.26 2.80 -20.28
C VAL A 4 3.76 2.63 -18.86
N HIS A 5 4.12 1.49 -18.25
CA HIS A 5 3.83 1.21 -16.85
C HIS A 5 4.85 1.89 -15.93
N ASP A 6 4.42 2.19 -14.71
CA ASP A 6 5.27 2.69 -13.62
C ASP A 6 6.11 3.92 -14.03
N PHE A 7 5.48 4.86 -14.73
CA PHE A 7 6.14 6.02 -15.34
C PHE A 7 6.98 6.84 -14.33
N HIS A 8 6.51 6.99 -13.09
CA HIS A 8 7.23 7.64 -12.00
C HIS A 8 8.59 7.00 -11.65
N LEU A 9 8.84 5.74 -12.07
CA LEU A 9 10.09 5.00 -11.82
C LEU A 9 11.11 5.10 -12.95
N LEU A 10 10.82 5.83 -14.03
CA LEU A 10 11.76 5.96 -15.15
C LEU A 10 13.05 6.67 -14.71
N ALA A 11 14.20 6.10 -15.10
CA ALA A 11 15.50 6.73 -14.95
C ALA A 11 15.58 8.03 -15.78
N ASP A 12 16.37 9.00 -15.31
CA ASP A 12 16.46 10.34 -15.90
C ASP A 12 16.77 10.33 -17.41
N GLY A 13 17.67 9.45 -17.85
CA GLY A 13 18.04 9.32 -19.26
C GLY A 13 16.88 8.78 -20.13
N ALA A 14 16.14 7.81 -19.63
CA ALA A 14 14.96 7.27 -20.31
C ALA A 14 13.85 8.34 -20.39
N ARG A 15 13.67 9.11 -19.32
CA ARG A 15 12.73 10.23 -19.27
C ARG A 15 13.03 11.32 -20.31
N ALA A 16 14.30 11.71 -20.44
CA ALA A 16 14.73 12.71 -21.42
C ALA A 16 14.54 12.22 -22.86
N SER A 17 14.78 10.94 -23.12
CA SER A 17 14.51 10.34 -24.44
C SER A 17 13.02 10.31 -24.77
N LEU A 18 12.19 9.95 -23.78
CA LEU A 18 10.74 9.86 -23.95
C LEU A 18 10.12 11.24 -24.21
N LEU A 19 10.64 12.29 -23.57
CA LEU A 19 10.17 13.66 -23.75
C LEU A 19 10.21 14.09 -25.24
N LYS A 20 11.29 13.73 -25.95
CA LYS A 20 11.40 14.01 -27.40
C LYS A 20 10.28 13.34 -28.20
N THR A 21 9.99 12.07 -27.91
CA THR A 21 8.91 11.32 -28.58
C THR A 21 7.51 11.83 -28.23
N ILE A 22 7.32 12.42 -27.04
CA ILE A 22 6.05 13.02 -26.64
C ILE A 22 5.84 14.38 -27.34
N GLU A 23 6.91 15.17 -27.50
CA GLU A 23 6.85 16.48 -28.17
C GLU A 23 6.66 16.35 -29.69
N GLU A 24 7.31 15.36 -30.30
CA GLU A 24 7.24 15.10 -31.73
C GLU A 24 6.84 13.64 -31.98
N PRO A 25 5.57 13.27 -31.77
CA PRO A 25 5.10 11.91 -32.02
C PRO A 25 5.06 11.63 -33.53
N ASP A 26 5.70 10.54 -33.94
CA ASP A 26 5.63 10.06 -35.32
C ASP A 26 4.23 9.50 -35.63
N GLY A 27 3.57 10.07 -36.64
CA GLY A 27 2.26 9.62 -37.14
C GLY A 27 1.14 9.66 -36.08
N GLU A 28 0.19 8.73 -36.19
CA GLU A 28 -0.94 8.61 -35.25
C GLU A 28 -0.59 7.71 -34.05
N THR A 29 0.36 8.17 -33.22
CA THR A 29 0.78 7.41 -32.03
C THR A 29 0.05 7.88 -30.78
N VAL A 30 -0.72 6.98 -30.16
CA VAL A 30 -1.30 7.18 -28.81
C VAL A 30 -0.38 6.57 -27.76
N MET A 31 0.04 7.37 -26.78
CA MET A 31 0.79 6.94 -25.61
C MET A 31 -0.08 7.02 -24.34
N ILE A 32 -0.11 5.94 -23.56
CA ILE A 32 -0.77 5.87 -22.26
C ILE A 32 0.31 5.67 -21.20
N MET A 33 0.43 6.64 -20.30
CA MET A 33 1.41 6.65 -19.22
C MET A 33 0.70 6.33 -17.90
N LEU A 34 1.07 5.24 -17.25
CA LEU A 34 0.49 4.81 -15.98
C LEU A 34 1.45 5.13 -14.85
N SER A 35 0.94 5.77 -13.78
CA SER A 35 1.75 6.19 -12.65
C SER A 35 0.95 6.18 -11.35
N ASP A 36 1.58 5.75 -10.26
CA ASP A 36 0.98 5.69 -8.91
C ASP A 36 1.06 7.06 -8.19
N ASP A 37 2.01 7.90 -8.60
CA ASP A 37 2.12 9.30 -8.23
C ASP A 37 2.72 10.16 -9.36
N VAL A 38 2.74 11.48 -9.15
CA VAL A 38 3.41 12.43 -10.03
C VAL A 38 4.42 13.21 -9.18
N PRO A 39 5.69 12.78 -9.13
CA PRO A 39 6.71 13.52 -8.40
C PRO A 39 7.08 14.79 -9.19
N ASP A 40 7.67 15.78 -8.52
CA ASP A 40 8.03 17.05 -9.15
C ASP A 40 8.94 16.88 -10.37
N THR A 41 9.77 15.83 -10.36
CA THR A 41 10.67 15.47 -11.45
C THR A 41 9.94 15.05 -12.74
N MET A 42 8.63 14.81 -12.68
CA MET A 42 7.79 14.40 -13.82
C MET A 42 6.90 15.53 -14.36
N ILE A 43 6.89 16.71 -13.72
CA ILE A 43 6.02 17.84 -14.10
C ILE A 43 6.18 18.23 -15.57
N THR A 44 7.40 18.16 -16.12
CA THR A 44 7.69 18.55 -17.51
C THR A 44 7.04 17.64 -18.55
N ILE A 45 6.89 16.34 -18.23
CA ILE A 45 6.18 15.40 -19.11
C ILE A 45 4.68 15.52 -18.87
N VAL A 46 4.24 15.60 -17.61
CA VAL A 46 2.82 15.70 -17.27
C VAL A 46 2.17 16.95 -17.88
N SER A 47 2.90 18.06 -18.02
CA SER A 47 2.38 19.26 -18.68
C SER A 47 2.10 19.10 -20.18
N ARG A 48 2.59 18.02 -20.80
CA ARG A 48 2.39 17.67 -22.22
C ARG A 48 1.41 16.51 -22.40
N CYS A 49 0.84 15.99 -21.32
CA CYS A 49 -0.11 14.89 -21.34
C CYS A 49 -1.49 15.37 -20.85
N VAL A 50 -2.55 14.69 -21.30
CA VAL A 50 -3.86 14.81 -20.67
C VAL A 50 -3.85 13.94 -19.41
N ARG A 51 -3.95 14.57 -18.24
CA ARG A 51 -3.99 13.87 -16.96
C ARG A 51 -5.39 13.34 -16.67
N ILE A 52 -5.48 12.05 -16.40
CA ILE A 52 -6.69 11.38 -15.92
C ILE A 52 -6.38 10.81 -14.55
N ASP A 53 -6.99 11.37 -13.51
CA ASP A 53 -6.83 10.89 -12.13
C ASP A 53 -7.85 9.82 -11.82
N PHE A 54 -7.39 8.62 -11.50
CA PHE A 54 -8.23 7.56 -10.95
C PHE A 54 -8.39 7.78 -9.45
N GLN A 55 -9.63 7.98 -9.01
CA GLN A 55 -9.94 8.03 -7.59
C GLN A 55 -10.07 6.60 -7.04
N PRO A 56 -9.71 6.38 -5.76
CA PRO A 56 -9.98 5.10 -5.10
C PRO A 56 -11.46 4.73 -5.19
N ILE A 57 -11.75 3.44 -5.39
CA ILE A 57 -13.13 2.94 -5.43
C ILE A 57 -13.75 3.15 -4.04
N THR A 58 -15.02 3.56 -3.97
CA THR A 58 -15.67 3.73 -2.68
C THR A 58 -15.90 2.38 -1.99
N ASP A 59 -15.92 2.37 -0.66
CA ASP A 59 -16.19 1.16 0.11
C ASP A 59 -17.54 0.53 -0.30
N GLU A 60 -18.56 1.33 -0.59
CA GLU A 60 -19.88 0.83 -1.00
C GLU A 60 -19.81 0.05 -2.32
N LEU A 61 -19.02 0.53 -3.29
CA LEU A 61 -18.84 -0.13 -4.58
C LEU A 61 -18.03 -1.41 -4.45
N ILE A 62 -16.97 -1.40 -3.62
CA ILE A 62 -16.20 -2.63 -3.33
C ILE A 62 -17.11 -3.65 -2.65
N ILE A 63 -17.84 -3.26 -1.62
CA ILE A 63 -18.76 -4.14 -0.88
C ILE A 63 -19.76 -4.77 -1.85
N LYS A 64 -20.42 -3.94 -2.68
CA LYS A 64 -21.40 -4.42 -3.65
C LYS A 64 -20.77 -5.45 -4.59
N GLN A 65 -19.62 -5.13 -5.20
CA GLN A 65 -18.97 -6.03 -6.13
C GLN A 65 -18.55 -7.34 -5.47
N LEU A 66 -18.04 -7.31 -4.24
CA LEU A 66 -17.67 -8.53 -3.51
C LEU A 66 -18.88 -9.41 -3.18
N VAL A 67 -20.01 -8.80 -2.81
CA VAL A 67 -21.25 -9.54 -2.55
C VAL A 67 -21.78 -10.16 -3.85
N ASP A 68 -21.71 -9.44 -4.97
CA ASP A 68 -22.03 -9.98 -6.30
C ASP A 68 -21.09 -11.14 -6.69
N ASP A 69 -19.83 -11.11 -6.25
CA ASP A 69 -18.84 -12.20 -6.39
C ASP A 69 -19.10 -13.38 -5.40
N GLY A 70 -20.17 -13.33 -4.58
CA GLY A 70 -20.61 -14.41 -3.68
C GLY A 70 -20.04 -14.36 -2.25
N VAL A 71 -19.45 -13.24 -1.86
CA VAL A 71 -18.85 -13.05 -0.52
C VAL A 71 -19.91 -12.62 0.48
N ASP A 72 -19.87 -13.16 1.70
CA ASP A 72 -20.76 -12.71 2.78
C ASP A 72 -20.64 -11.20 3.04
N GLN A 73 -21.77 -10.53 3.22
CA GLN A 73 -21.87 -9.08 3.40
C GLN A 73 -20.98 -8.56 4.53
N LYS A 74 -20.91 -9.25 5.68
CA LYS A 74 -20.08 -8.79 6.80
C LYS A 74 -18.60 -8.89 6.45
N LYS A 75 -18.21 -9.97 5.78
CA LYS A 75 -16.83 -10.18 5.31
C LYS A 75 -16.46 -9.12 4.25
N ALA A 76 -17.33 -8.85 3.29
CA ALA A 76 -17.14 -7.81 2.28
C ALA A 76 -16.94 -6.42 2.91
N THR A 77 -17.76 -6.05 3.91
CA THR A 77 -17.63 -4.78 4.64
C THR A 77 -16.32 -4.69 5.41
N ALA A 78 -15.88 -5.76 6.08
CA ALA A 78 -14.62 -5.76 6.79
C ALA A 78 -13.43 -5.60 5.84
N VAL A 79 -13.44 -6.31 4.71
CA VAL A 79 -12.38 -6.26 3.70
C VAL A 79 -12.31 -4.91 3.00
N ALA A 80 -13.44 -4.32 2.61
CA ALA A 80 -13.46 -3.05 1.87
C ALA A 80 -12.73 -1.93 2.62
N ARG A 81 -12.95 -1.81 3.93
CA ARG A 81 -12.30 -0.83 4.80
C ARG A 81 -10.77 -0.93 4.79
N VAL A 82 -10.25 -2.16 4.64
CA VAL A 82 -8.80 -2.46 4.62
C VAL A 82 -8.24 -2.36 3.20
N ALA A 83 -9.06 -2.67 2.20
CA ALA A 83 -8.69 -2.64 0.78
C ALA A 83 -8.40 -1.23 0.26
N ALA A 84 -8.98 -0.20 0.88
CA ALA A 84 -8.73 1.22 0.59
C ALA A 84 -8.88 1.61 -0.87
N GLY A 85 -10.01 1.21 -1.43
CA GLY A 85 -10.39 1.56 -2.79
C GLY A 85 -9.73 0.74 -3.89
N ASP A 86 -9.01 -0.33 -3.54
CA ASP A 86 -8.46 -1.30 -4.47
C ASP A 86 -9.27 -2.61 -4.43
N LEU A 87 -10.04 -2.87 -5.49
CA LEU A 87 -10.86 -4.07 -5.62
C LEU A 87 -10.03 -5.36 -5.77
N GLU A 88 -8.89 -5.31 -6.45
CA GLU A 88 -8.03 -6.48 -6.61
C GLU A 88 -7.43 -6.88 -5.27
N ARG A 89 -6.93 -5.90 -4.51
CA ARG A 89 -6.49 -6.09 -3.12
C ARG A 89 -7.62 -6.66 -2.27
N ALA A 90 -8.84 -6.13 -2.38
CA ALA A 90 -10.00 -6.65 -1.67
C ALA A 90 -10.22 -8.15 -1.97
N ARG A 91 -10.13 -8.56 -3.24
CA ARG A 91 -10.28 -9.96 -3.65
C ARG A 91 -9.22 -10.88 -3.05
N VAL A 92 -7.98 -10.42 -2.94
CA VAL A 92 -6.94 -11.22 -2.29
C VAL A 92 -7.17 -11.31 -0.77
N LEU A 93 -7.50 -10.18 -0.14
CA LEU A 93 -7.73 -10.08 1.31
C LEU A 93 -8.88 -10.97 1.81
N ILE A 94 -9.86 -11.30 0.97
CA ILE A 94 -10.94 -12.24 1.33
C ILE A 94 -10.39 -13.61 1.72
N ASN A 95 -9.32 -14.05 1.06
CA ASN A 95 -8.75 -15.37 1.27
C ASN A 95 -7.60 -15.37 2.28
N ASP A 96 -7.32 -14.22 2.91
CA ASP A 96 -6.28 -14.10 3.91
C ASP A 96 -6.82 -14.43 5.31
N PRO A 97 -6.47 -15.61 5.88
CA PRO A 97 -6.95 -16.00 7.19
C PRO A 97 -6.37 -15.13 8.32
N SER A 98 -5.22 -14.49 8.08
CA SER A 98 -4.53 -13.66 9.07
C SER A 98 -4.94 -12.18 9.00
N LEU A 99 -5.80 -11.80 8.07
CA LEU A 99 -6.26 -10.42 7.94
C LEU A 99 -6.95 -9.91 9.21
N ALA A 100 -7.83 -10.71 9.80
CA ALA A 100 -8.57 -10.32 11.00
C ALA A 100 -7.63 -10.07 12.18
N SER A 101 -6.69 -10.99 12.43
CA SER A 101 -5.70 -10.85 13.50
C SER A 101 -4.76 -9.66 13.26
N ARG A 102 -4.30 -9.44 12.03
CA ARG A 102 -3.47 -8.25 11.70
C ARG A 102 -4.24 -6.95 11.92
N THR A 103 -5.49 -6.88 11.45
CA THR A 103 -6.34 -5.69 11.61
C THR A 103 -6.55 -5.36 13.08
N GLU A 104 -6.83 -6.37 13.90
CA GLU A 104 -6.95 -6.24 15.36
C GLU A 104 -5.63 -5.81 16.01
N LEU A 105 -4.51 -6.39 15.57
CA LEU A 105 -3.17 -6.07 16.08
C LEU A 105 -2.84 -4.59 15.89
N PHE A 106 -3.12 -4.04 14.70
CA PHE A 106 -3.00 -2.59 14.45
C PHE A 106 -4.03 -1.78 15.26
N ALA A 107 -5.29 -2.19 15.29
CA ALA A 107 -6.34 -1.44 16.00
C ALA A 107 -6.06 -1.31 17.52
N ASN A 108 -5.41 -2.31 18.12
CA ASN A 108 -5.06 -2.32 19.54
C ASN A 108 -3.76 -1.58 19.87
N VAL A 109 -3.02 -1.07 18.89
CA VAL A 109 -1.76 -0.34 19.17
C VAL A 109 -1.97 0.84 20.13
N PRO A 110 -2.95 1.75 19.92
CA PRO A 110 -3.07 2.93 20.77
C PRO A 110 -3.39 2.63 22.24
N SER A 111 -4.06 1.51 22.54
CA SER A 111 -4.36 1.06 23.91
C SER A 111 -3.18 0.37 24.58
N ARG A 112 -2.23 -0.16 23.79
CA ARG A 112 -1.00 -0.84 24.24
C ARG A 112 0.18 0.09 24.44
N LEU A 113 0.11 1.33 23.93
CA LEU A 113 1.13 2.35 24.13
C LEU A 113 1.11 2.87 25.57
N ASN A 114 2.30 3.07 26.13
CA ASN A 114 2.50 3.63 27.46
C ASN A 114 3.51 4.80 27.47
N GLY A 115 3.88 5.31 26.28
CA GLY A 115 4.84 6.40 26.12
C GLY A 115 6.33 6.00 26.24
N THR A 116 6.64 4.71 26.45
CA THR A 116 8.04 4.26 26.57
C THR A 116 8.61 3.79 25.22
N THR A 117 9.90 4.02 25.00
CA THR A 117 10.60 3.59 23.78
C THR A 117 10.63 2.06 23.64
N SER A 118 10.87 1.31 24.74
CA SER A 118 10.87 -0.16 24.71
C SER A 118 9.55 -0.70 24.15
N ARG A 119 8.43 -0.15 24.65
CA ARG A 119 7.11 -0.60 24.22
C ARG A 119 6.84 -0.29 22.75
N ALA A 120 7.26 0.87 22.27
CA ALA A 120 7.14 1.23 20.86
C ALA A 120 7.95 0.28 19.95
N ILE A 121 9.17 -0.08 20.35
CA ILE A 121 10.04 -1.01 19.59
C ILE A 121 9.42 -2.42 19.54
N GLU A 122 8.95 -2.92 20.68
CA GLU A 122 8.29 -4.23 20.76
C GLU A 122 7.08 -4.32 19.82
N ILE A 123 6.18 -3.31 19.89
CA ILE A 123 4.98 -3.27 19.05
C ILE A 123 5.36 -3.10 17.57
N ALA A 124 6.36 -2.27 17.24
CA ALA A 124 6.83 -2.11 15.87
C ALA A 124 7.34 -3.43 15.28
N ALA A 125 8.16 -4.18 16.03
CA ALA A 125 8.66 -5.48 15.61
C ALA A 125 7.53 -6.50 15.38
N GLU A 126 6.55 -6.53 16.28
CA GLU A 126 5.37 -7.39 16.17
C GLU A 126 4.52 -7.06 14.92
N LEU A 127 4.24 -5.77 14.66
CA LEU A 127 3.49 -5.33 13.48
C LEU A 127 4.20 -5.73 12.18
N LEU A 128 5.52 -5.49 12.10
CA LEU A 128 6.30 -5.79 10.91
C LEU A 128 6.38 -7.30 10.66
N SER A 129 6.60 -8.09 11.71
CA SER A 129 6.60 -9.55 11.62
C SER A 129 5.24 -10.11 11.17
N ALA A 130 4.14 -9.55 11.69
CA ALA A 130 2.80 -9.94 11.28
C ALA A 130 2.55 -9.65 9.78
N VAL A 131 3.00 -8.49 9.29
CA VAL A 131 2.91 -8.16 7.85
C VAL A 131 3.78 -9.10 7.01
N GLU A 132 5.01 -9.37 7.42
CA GLU A 132 5.90 -10.30 6.70
C GLU A 132 5.29 -11.71 6.60
N SER A 133 4.67 -12.21 7.67
CA SER A 133 4.00 -13.51 7.64
C SER A 133 2.83 -13.58 6.65
N SER A 134 2.17 -12.44 6.37
CA SER A 134 1.06 -12.38 5.40
C SER A 134 1.53 -12.52 3.95
N LEU A 135 2.80 -12.21 3.68
CA LEU A 135 3.37 -12.29 2.33
C LEU A 135 3.64 -13.74 1.90
N ALA A 136 3.69 -14.69 2.83
CA ALA A 136 3.96 -16.11 2.55
C ALA A 136 3.01 -16.70 1.49
N SER A 137 1.73 -16.30 1.51
CA SER A 137 0.75 -16.75 0.51
C SER A 137 1.04 -16.24 -0.90
N TYR A 138 1.66 -15.05 -1.02
CA TYR A 138 2.10 -14.50 -2.30
C TYR A 138 3.40 -15.15 -2.76
N GLU A 139 4.35 -15.36 -1.85
CA GLU A 139 5.62 -16.03 -2.14
C GLU A 139 5.41 -17.43 -2.70
N SER A 140 4.52 -18.24 -2.10
CA SER A 140 4.20 -19.57 -2.62
C SER A 140 3.58 -19.56 -4.02
N LYS A 141 2.77 -18.55 -4.36
CA LYS A 141 2.22 -18.39 -5.72
C LYS A 141 3.31 -18.03 -6.73
N GLN A 142 4.21 -17.13 -6.34
CA GLN A 142 5.32 -16.70 -7.18
C GLN A 142 6.33 -17.84 -7.43
N GLU A 143 6.58 -18.68 -6.42
CA GLU A 143 7.38 -19.90 -6.55
C GLU A 143 6.76 -20.88 -7.55
N ALA A 144 5.43 -21.09 -7.50
CA ALA A 144 4.73 -21.94 -8.46
C ALA A 144 4.82 -21.40 -9.90
N GLU A 145 4.64 -20.09 -10.10
CA GLU A 145 4.76 -19.44 -11.42
C GLU A 145 6.20 -19.55 -11.97
N LEU A 146 7.20 -19.42 -11.10
CA LEU A 146 8.61 -19.62 -11.48
C LEU A 146 8.90 -21.07 -11.87
N ALA A 147 8.35 -22.05 -11.15
CA ALA A 147 8.51 -23.47 -11.46
C ALA A 147 7.87 -23.83 -12.81
N GLU A 148 6.66 -23.34 -13.08
CA GLU A 148 5.98 -23.55 -14.36
C GLU A 148 6.79 -22.94 -15.53
N LEU A 149 7.37 -21.75 -15.33
CA LEU A 149 8.25 -21.13 -16.32
C LEU A 149 9.51 -21.97 -16.56
N GLU A 150 10.13 -22.50 -15.50
CA GLU A 150 11.31 -23.38 -15.62
C GLU A 150 10.99 -24.65 -16.42
N GLU A 151 9.86 -25.31 -16.15
CA GLU A 151 9.43 -26.49 -16.89
C GLU A 151 9.18 -26.18 -18.37
N ARG A 152 8.52 -25.05 -18.66
CA ARG A 152 8.27 -24.59 -20.03
C ARG A 152 9.57 -24.30 -20.79
N VAL A 153 10.53 -23.64 -20.16
CA VAL A 153 11.86 -23.36 -20.74
C VAL A 153 12.60 -24.66 -21.03
N LYS A 154 12.54 -25.64 -20.12
CA LYS A 154 13.17 -26.96 -20.31
C LYS A 154 12.55 -27.71 -21.49
N PHE A 155 11.24 -27.61 -21.68
CA PHE A 155 10.52 -28.29 -22.77
C PHE A 155 10.74 -27.64 -24.14
N LEU A 156 10.70 -26.30 -24.23
CA LEU A 156 10.78 -25.57 -25.50
C LEU A 156 12.22 -25.23 -25.94
N GLY A 157 13.21 -25.38 -25.06
CA GLY A 157 14.61 -25.08 -25.36
C GLY A 157 14.91 -23.57 -25.52
N GLU A 158 13.97 -22.70 -25.15
CA GLU A 158 14.13 -21.26 -25.20
C GLU A 158 15.18 -20.80 -24.17
N ARG A 159 16.34 -20.33 -24.62
CA ARG A 159 17.32 -19.65 -23.75
C ARG A 159 16.95 -18.16 -23.69
N GLY A 160 16.48 -17.68 -22.53
CA GLY A 160 16.00 -16.30 -22.44
C GLY A 160 16.01 -15.66 -21.05
N SER A 161 15.90 -14.32 -21.07
CA SER A 161 15.82 -13.38 -19.94
C SER A 161 14.51 -13.45 -19.14
N GLY A 162 13.56 -14.29 -19.56
CA GLY A 162 12.22 -14.40 -18.96
C GLY A 162 12.24 -14.69 -17.46
N ARG A 163 13.16 -15.54 -16.99
CA ARG A 163 13.34 -15.80 -15.56
C ARG A 163 13.70 -14.53 -14.79
N LYS A 164 14.68 -13.77 -15.28
CA LYS A 164 15.12 -12.53 -14.62
C LYS A 164 13.99 -11.50 -14.60
N ILE A 165 13.31 -11.31 -15.72
CA ILE A 165 12.15 -10.41 -15.85
C ILE A 165 11.05 -10.80 -14.85
N LEU A 166 10.72 -12.08 -14.76
CA LEU A 166 9.70 -12.59 -13.84
C LEU A 166 10.11 -12.39 -12.38
N THR A 167 11.35 -12.73 -12.00
CA THR A 167 11.84 -12.52 -10.64
C THR A 167 11.86 -11.04 -10.25
N ASP A 168 12.21 -10.15 -11.18
CA ASP A 168 12.21 -8.70 -10.93
C ASP A 168 10.78 -8.15 -10.83
N LYS A 169 9.82 -8.71 -11.57
CA LYS A 169 8.39 -8.44 -11.41
C LYS A 169 7.90 -8.89 -10.03
N HIS A 170 8.15 -10.15 -9.64
CA HIS A 170 7.77 -10.72 -8.34
C HIS A 170 8.31 -9.92 -7.15
N LYS A 171 9.58 -9.52 -7.19
CA LYS A 171 10.17 -8.65 -6.15
C LYS A 171 9.47 -7.30 -6.03
N ARG A 172 9.08 -6.69 -7.15
CA ARG A 172 8.34 -5.42 -7.15
C ARG A 172 6.94 -5.60 -6.58
N GLU A 173 6.26 -6.67 -6.96
CA GLU A 173 4.94 -7.03 -6.42
C GLU A 173 4.98 -7.26 -4.91
N LEU A 174 5.92 -8.04 -4.40
CA LEU A 174 6.04 -8.28 -2.95
C LEU A 174 6.29 -6.97 -2.17
N ARG A 175 7.14 -6.08 -2.70
CA ARG A 175 7.38 -4.77 -2.08
C ARG A 175 6.12 -3.90 -2.07
N ARG A 176 5.34 -3.91 -3.16
CA ARG A 176 4.05 -3.21 -3.26
C ARG A 176 3.06 -3.78 -2.24
N TYR A 177 2.88 -5.09 -2.21
CA TYR A 177 2.00 -5.74 -1.25
C TYR A 177 2.39 -5.45 0.20
N LYS A 178 3.68 -5.56 0.54
CA LYS A 178 4.18 -5.20 1.89
C LYS A 178 3.83 -3.75 2.24
N THR A 179 4.11 -2.83 1.32
CA THR A 179 3.82 -1.40 1.49
C THR A 179 2.32 -1.16 1.70
N ASP A 180 1.47 -1.84 0.94
CA ASP A 180 0.02 -1.69 1.02
C ASP A 180 -0.57 -2.32 2.29
N GLU A 181 0.01 -3.41 2.80
CA GLU A 181 -0.30 -3.97 4.13
C GLU A 181 0.03 -2.97 5.24
N LEU A 182 1.25 -2.42 5.24
CA LEU A 182 1.66 -1.44 6.24
C LEU A 182 0.77 -0.19 6.18
N ARG A 183 0.51 0.33 4.98
CA ARG A 183 -0.39 1.49 4.80
C ARG A 183 -1.81 1.18 5.26
N SER A 184 -2.28 -0.06 5.08
CA SER A 184 -3.58 -0.49 5.60
C SER A 184 -3.65 -0.50 7.12
N GLY A 185 -2.63 -1.06 7.76
CA GLY A 185 -2.49 -1.00 9.19
C GLY A 185 -2.43 0.45 9.72
N LEU A 186 -1.72 1.35 9.03
CA LEU A 186 -1.73 2.77 9.38
C LEU A 186 -3.12 3.41 9.26
N ARG A 187 -3.94 3.04 8.26
CA ARG A 187 -5.34 3.50 8.19
C ARG A 187 -6.16 3.02 9.39
N MET A 188 -5.93 1.80 9.86
CA MET A 188 -6.58 1.30 11.08
C MET A 188 -6.22 2.16 12.30
N LEU A 189 -4.96 2.57 12.44
CA LEU A 189 -4.57 3.52 13.49
C LEU A 189 -5.31 4.85 13.35
N THR A 190 -5.40 5.40 12.14
CA THR A 190 -6.15 6.64 11.86
C THR A 190 -7.61 6.51 12.28
N LEU A 191 -8.27 5.39 11.95
CA LEU A 191 -9.66 5.14 12.34
C LEU A 191 -9.83 5.10 13.86
N VAL A 192 -8.94 4.42 14.58
CA VAL A 192 -8.99 4.32 16.05
C VAL A 192 -8.81 5.69 16.71
N TYR A 193 -7.82 6.48 16.29
CA TYR A 193 -7.66 7.85 16.80
C TYR A 193 -8.84 8.76 16.43
N SER A 194 -9.39 8.62 15.23
CA SER A 194 -10.56 9.40 14.80
C SER A 194 -11.80 9.05 15.63
N GLU A 195 -11.97 7.78 16.01
CA GLU A 195 -13.06 7.34 16.87
C GLU A 195 -12.87 7.83 18.32
N ALA A 196 -11.64 7.78 18.85
CA ALA A 196 -11.33 8.34 20.16
C ALA A 196 -11.56 9.86 20.21
N LEU A 197 -11.22 10.57 19.14
CA LEU A 197 -11.50 11.99 18.97
C LEU A 197 -13.01 12.32 18.99
N LYS A 198 -13.85 11.48 18.38
CA LYS A 198 -15.31 11.66 18.44
C LYS A 198 -15.87 11.45 19.84
N LYS A 199 -15.23 10.60 20.65
CA LYS A 199 -15.65 10.26 22.01
C LYS A 199 -15.13 11.22 23.08
N SER A 200 -14.11 12.03 22.80
CA SER A 200 -13.62 13.03 23.75
C SER A 200 -14.64 14.15 23.95
N THR A 201 -15.27 14.21 25.13
CA THR A 201 -16.22 15.25 25.56
C THR A 201 -15.54 16.57 25.91
N GLU A 202 -16.23 17.71 25.71
CA GLU A 202 -15.74 19.10 25.88
C GLU A 202 -14.97 19.39 27.18
N ALA A 203 -15.26 18.70 28.29
CA ALA A 203 -14.67 18.98 29.61
C ALA A 203 -13.21 18.51 29.81
N THR A 204 -12.74 17.52 29.04
CA THR A 204 -11.34 17.01 29.05
C THR A 204 -10.57 17.44 27.78
N ALA A 205 -11.22 18.22 26.91
CA ALA A 205 -11.11 18.06 25.46
C ALA A 205 -9.88 18.66 24.81
N HIS A 206 -9.42 19.87 25.17
CA HIS A 206 -8.54 20.60 24.24
C HIS A 206 -7.20 19.91 24.01
N HIS A 207 -6.48 19.51 25.08
CA HIS A 207 -5.16 18.90 24.94
C HIS A 207 -5.17 17.48 24.36
N GLN A 208 -6.17 16.66 24.71
CA GLN A 208 -6.32 15.29 24.17
C GLN A 208 -6.76 15.31 22.69
N THR A 209 -7.72 16.19 22.34
CA THR A 209 -8.16 16.41 20.95
C THR A 209 -6.97 16.80 20.07
N ASP A 210 -6.18 17.78 20.50
CA ASP A 210 -4.97 18.23 19.81
C ASP A 210 -3.94 17.11 19.62
N SER A 211 -3.79 16.25 20.64
CA SER A 211 -2.87 15.12 20.61
C SER A 211 -3.30 14.08 19.57
N TYR A 212 -4.59 13.75 19.50
CA TYR A 212 -5.13 12.82 18.50
C TYR A 212 -5.09 13.39 17.08
N VAL A 213 -5.34 14.70 16.90
CA VAL A 213 -5.16 15.36 15.60
C VAL A 213 -3.70 15.29 15.14
N ARG A 214 -2.74 15.56 16.04
CA ARG A 214 -1.31 15.39 15.74
C ARG A 214 -0.97 13.93 15.41
N ALA A 215 -1.54 12.97 16.13
CA ALA A 215 -1.35 11.55 15.87
C ALA A 215 -1.80 11.16 14.45
N VAL A 216 -3.00 11.57 14.04
CA VAL A 216 -3.53 11.33 12.69
C VAL A 216 -2.63 11.93 11.61
N LYS A 217 -2.12 13.16 11.83
CA LYS A 217 -1.17 13.79 10.91
C LYS A 217 0.11 12.96 10.77
N LYS A 218 0.73 12.54 11.87
CA LYS A 218 1.96 11.73 11.84
C LYS A 218 1.76 10.37 11.16
N ILE A 219 0.61 9.73 11.37
CA ILE A 219 0.25 8.48 10.70
C ILE A 219 0.12 8.69 9.19
N ARG A 220 -0.50 9.80 8.76
CA ARG A 220 -0.57 10.17 7.34
C ARG A 220 0.80 10.41 6.75
N ASP A 221 1.66 11.16 7.44
CA ASP A 221 3.02 11.45 6.99
C ASP A 221 3.84 10.16 6.86
N ALA A 222 3.73 9.24 7.81
CA ALA A 222 4.35 7.91 7.74
C ALA A 222 3.79 7.08 6.55
N SER A 223 2.49 7.14 6.30
CA SER A 223 1.87 6.47 5.14
C SER A 223 2.44 6.98 3.82
N VAL A 224 2.68 8.29 3.70
CA VAL A 224 3.34 8.89 2.52
C VAL A 224 4.80 8.43 2.45
N ALA A 225 5.53 8.47 3.57
CA ALA A 225 6.94 8.08 3.63
C ALA A 225 7.18 6.63 3.18
N LEU A 226 6.25 5.70 3.45
CA LEU A 226 6.32 4.31 3.00
C LEU A 226 6.46 4.17 1.47
N ARG A 227 6.02 5.15 0.67
CA ARG A 227 6.20 5.14 -0.79
C ARG A 227 7.64 5.44 -1.23
N LEU A 228 8.46 6.03 -0.36
CA LEU A 228 9.79 6.56 -0.68
C LEU A 228 10.93 5.58 -0.34
N ASN A 229 10.65 4.27 -0.30
CA ASN A 229 11.63 3.21 0.01
C ASN A 229 12.41 3.48 1.31
N VAL A 230 11.70 3.88 2.36
CA VAL A 230 12.26 4.17 3.68
C VAL A 230 12.54 2.91 4.48
N ASN A 231 13.35 3.03 5.54
CA ASN A 231 13.51 1.96 6.51
C ASN A 231 12.23 1.82 7.36
N GLU A 232 11.42 0.82 7.02
CA GLU A 232 10.11 0.54 7.65
C GLU A 232 10.23 0.38 9.17
N LYS A 233 11.28 -0.29 9.65
CA LYS A 233 11.52 -0.50 11.08
C LYS A 233 11.69 0.83 11.81
N LEU A 234 12.62 1.66 11.36
CA LEU A 234 12.87 2.97 11.97
C LEU A 234 11.64 3.89 11.86
N LEU A 235 10.91 3.83 10.75
CA LEU A 235 9.69 4.59 10.56
C LEU A 235 8.64 4.23 11.61
N PHE A 236 8.37 2.93 11.80
CA PHE A 236 7.39 2.46 12.77
C PHE A 236 7.81 2.72 14.21
N GLU A 237 9.07 2.46 14.56
CA GLU A 237 9.60 2.75 15.91
C GLU A 237 9.44 4.24 16.26
N ASN A 238 9.80 5.14 15.34
CA ASN A 238 9.66 6.58 15.53
C ASN A 238 8.19 7.01 15.60
N LEU A 239 7.37 6.50 14.67
CA LEU A 239 5.94 6.80 14.64
C LEU A 239 5.31 6.43 15.98
N LEU A 240 5.43 5.17 16.41
CA LEU A 240 4.77 4.64 17.59
C LEU A 240 5.23 5.33 18.88
N MET A 241 6.51 5.66 19.00
CA MET A 241 7.03 6.43 20.14
C MET A 241 6.36 7.81 20.25
N SER A 242 5.89 8.35 19.13
CA SER A 242 5.38 9.71 19.03
C SER A 242 3.85 9.82 19.10
N LEU A 243 3.17 8.67 19.21
CA LEU A 243 1.71 8.56 19.29
C LEU A 243 1.24 8.52 20.77
N PRO A 244 0.12 9.18 21.10
CA PRO A 244 -0.42 9.17 22.46
C PRO A 244 -1.15 7.86 22.78
N SER A 245 -1.13 7.44 24.05
CA SER A 245 -2.02 6.36 24.51
C SER A 245 -3.47 6.86 24.55
N ILE A 246 -4.43 5.96 24.27
CA ILE A 246 -5.86 6.26 24.39
C ILE A 246 -6.41 5.87 25.78
N ASN A 247 -5.65 5.09 26.56
CA ASN A 247 -6.06 4.63 27.88
C ASN A 247 -5.60 5.54 29.05
N ASN A 248 -4.94 6.67 28.75
CA ASN A 248 -4.39 7.60 29.74
C ASN A 248 -5.08 8.97 29.72
#